data_AF-A0A7S0A9Y0-F1
#
_entry.id   AF-A0A7S0A9Y0-F1
#
_cell.length_a   1.000
_cell.length_b   1.000
_cell.length_c   1.000
_cell.angle_alpha   90.00
_cell.angle_beta   90.00
_cell.angle_gamma   90.00
#
_symmetry.space_group_name_H-M   'P 1'
#
loop_
_entity.id
_entity.type
_entity.pdbx_description
1 polymer ?
#
loop_
_entity_poly.entity_id
_entity_poly.type
_entity_poly.pdbx_seq_one_letter_code
_entity_poly.pdbx_strand_id
1 'polypeptide(L)'
;MGIEGGGYLVNPEAEKGRVEAVVKAAIDLGIYVIIDWHDHNAESHLEEATEFFNEMAQRYGGYPNVLFEVFNEPMLQRWEDAIKPYHESLVAVIRQHTDNLIILGTRFWSQAVH
;
A
#
# COMPACT_ATOMS: atom_id res chain seq x y z
N MET A 1 -3.09 -4.19 -5.85
CA MET A 1 -4.49 -4.64 -5.68
C MET A 1 -5.40 -3.48 -6.00
N GLY A 2 -6.36 -3.60 -6.92
CA GLY A 2 -7.27 -2.50 -7.25
C GLY A 2 -8.16 -2.12 -6.06
N ILE A 3 -8.35 -0.82 -5.82
CA ILE A 3 -9.12 -0.29 -4.68
C ILE A 3 -10.55 0.08 -5.08
N GLU A 4 -10.68 0.91 -6.12
CA GLU A 4 -11.95 1.32 -6.71
C GLU A 4 -12.42 0.35 -7.82
N GLY A 5 -13.51 0.68 -8.53
CA GLY A 5 -13.91 -0.01 -9.77
C GLY A 5 -14.32 -1.47 -9.58
N GLY A 6 -14.84 -1.82 -8.39
CA GLY A 6 -15.12 -3.21 -8.00
C GLY A 6 -13.95 -3.91 -7.29
N GLY A 7 -12.89 -3.18 -6.95
CA GLY A 7 -11.77 -3.65 -6.15
C GLY A 7 -12.06 -3.75 -4.65
N TYR A 8 -11.05 -3.49 -3.83
CA TYR A 8 -11.05 -3.73 -2.39
C TYR A 8 -12.21 -3.06 -1.64
N LEU A 9 -12.61 -1.84 -2.02
CA LEU A 9 -13.72 -1.14 -1.36
C LEU A 9 -15.08 -1.84 -1.54
N VAL A 10 -15.23 -2.65 -2.60
CA VAL A 10 -16.46 -3.40 -2.89
C VAL A 10 -16.33 -4.86 -2.49
N ASN A 11 -15.14 -5.45 -2.65
CA ASN A 11 -14.88 -6.87 -2.46
C ASN A 11 -13.66 -7.13 -1.54
N PRO A 12 -13.66 -6.63 -0.29
CA PRO A 12 -12.45 -6.57 0.53
C PRO A 12 -11.84 -7.96 0.79
N GLU A 13 -12.67 -8.94 1.15
CA GLU A 13 -12.21 -10.31 1.42
C GLU A 13 -11.61 -10.99 0.18
N ALA A 14 -12.22 -10.80 -0.99
CA ALA A 14 -11.76 -11.42 -2.21
C ALA A 14 -10.43 -10.81 -2.70
N GLU A 15 -10.32 -9.48 -2.68
CA GLU A 15 -9.10 -8.80 -3.09
C GLU A 15 -7.96 -9.03 -2.10
N LYS A 16 -8.23 -8.97 -0.79
CA LYS A 16 -7.24 -9.30 0.26
C LYS A 16 -6.75 -10.73 0.14
N GLY A 17 -7.66 -11.70 -0.05
CA GLY A 17 -7.30 -13.10 -0.23
C GLY A 17 -6.36 -13.35 -1.42
N ARG A 18 -6.49 -12.58 -2.51
CA ARG A 18 -5.56 -12.64 -3.65
C ARG A 18 -4.18 -12.09 -3.28
N VAL A 19 -4.13 -10.96 -2.58
CA VAL A 19 -2.85 -10.39 -2.10
C VAL A 19 -2.14 -11.38 -1.19
N GLU A 20 -2.84 -11.93 -0.20
CA GLU A 20 -2.27 -12.89 0.75
C GLU A 20 -1.73 -14.15 0.07
N ALA A 21 -2.45 -14.67 -0.94
CA ALA A 21 -2.00 -15.83 -1.71
C ALA A 21 -0.69 -15.55 -2.46
N VAL A 22 -0.56 -14.37 -3.08
CA VAL A 22 0.67 -13.96 -3.79
C VAL A 22 1.82 -13.70 -2.81
N VAL A 23 1.55 -13.00 -1.70
CA VAL A 23 2.56 -12.73 -0.66
C VAL A 23 3.11 -14.03 -0.09
N LYS A 24 2.24 -14.99 0.25
CA LYS A 24 2.66 -16.30 0.75
C LYS A 24 3.52 -17.02 -0.28
N ALA A 25 3.09 -17.08 -1.54
CA ALA A 25 3.84 -17.74 -2.59
C ALA A 25 5.24 -17.10 -2.80
N ALA A 26 5.34 -15.77 -2.73
CA ALA A 26 6.60 -15.06 -2.86
C ALA A 26 7.56 -15.37 -1.71
N ILE A 27 7.05 -15.41 -0.47
CA ILE A 27 7.83 -15.82 0.71
C ILE A 27 8.31 -17.27 0.55
N ASP A 28 7.43 -18.20 0.18
CA ASP A 28 7.77 -19.62 -0.01
C ASP A 28 8.86 -19.81 -1.09
N LEU A 29 8.83 -18.99 -2.15
CA LEU A 29 9.80 -19.01 -3.25
C LEU A 29 11.07 -18.20 -2.98
N GLY A 30 11.14 -17.46 -1.87
CA GLY A 30 12.29 -16.61 -1.54
C GLY A 30 12.48 -15.41 -2.46
N ILE A 31 11.41 -14.91 -3.09
CA ILE A 31 11.43 -13.70 -3.93
C ILE A 31 10.77 -12.51 -3.21
N TYR A 32 11.09 -11.30 -3.65
CA TYR A 32 10.44 -10.10 -3.14
C TYR A 32 9.02 -9.94 -3.68
N VAL A 33 8.16 -9.30 -2.89
CA VAL A 33 6.77 -8.96 -3.24
C VAL A 33 6.43 -7.57 -2.72
N ILE A 34 5.74 -6.80 -3.54
CA ILE A 34 5.20 -5.50 -3.16
C ILE A 34 3.71 -5.68 -2.85
N ILE A 35 3.30 -5.26 -1.65
CA ILE A 35 1.89 -5.07 -1.30
C ILE A 35 1.51 -3.66 -1.72
N ASP A 36 0.85 -3.56 -2.87
CA ASP A 36 0.47 -2.31 -3.54
C ASP A 36 -1.01 -1.94 -3.33
N TRP A 37 -1.24 -0.75 -2.76
CA TRP A 37 -2.52 -0.06 -2.72
C TRP A 37 -2.76 0.69 -4.04
N HIS A 38 -3.42 0.00 -4.97
CA HIS A 38 -3.53 0.43 -6.37
C HIS A 38 -4.72 1.36 -6.58
N ASP A 39 -4.48 2.64 -6.29
CA ASP A 39 -5.48 3.71 -6.30
C ASP A 39 -4.90 5.00 -6.92
N HIS A 40 -5.79 5.84 -7.44
CA HIS A 40 -5.51 7.20 -7.93
C HIS A 40 -5.99 8.30 -6.96
N ASN A 41 -6.81 7.96 -5.97
CA ASN A 41 -7.41 8.87 -4.99
C ASN A 41 -7.25 8.35 -3.55
N ALA A 42 -6.13 7.68 -3.24
CA ALA A 42 -5.92 6.97 -1.97
C ALA A 42 -6.12 7.85 -0.74
N GLU A 43 -5.87 9.17 -0.85
CA GLU A 43 -6.12 10.14 0.22
C GLU A 43 -7.58 10.18 0.68
N SER A 44 -8.52 9.80 -0.19
CA SER A 44 -9.96 9.72 0.11
C SER A 44 -10.34 8.42 0.82
N HIS A 45 -9.42 7.46 0.91
CA HIS A 45 -9.60 6.12 1.49
C HIS A 45 -8.57 5.84 2.60
N LEU A 46 -8.20 6.89 3.35
CA LEU A 46 -7.17 6.83 4.39
C LEU A 46 -7.52 5.84 5.50
N GLU A 47 -8.79 5.74 5.89
CA GLU A 47 -9.24 4.84 6.94
C GLU A 47 -9.07 3.37 6.52
N GLU A 48 -9.54 3.03 5.32
CA GLU A 48 -9.45 1.68 4.75
C GLU A 48 -8.00 1.27 4.49
N ALA A 49 -7.18 2.19 3.97
CA ALA A 49 -5.76 1.95 3.78
C ALA A 49 -5.05 1.75 5.13
N THR A 50 -5.41 2.52 6.16
CA THR A 50 -4.83 2.39 7.51
C THR A 50 -5.13 1.01 8.09
N GLU A 51 -6.38 0.55 8.03
CA GLU A 51 -6.76 -0.78 8.51
C GLU A 51 -6.02 -1.88 7.75
N PHE A 52 -6.01 -1.79 6.42
CA PHE A 52 -5.35 -2.77 5.55
C PHE A 52 -3.84 -2.85 5.83
N PHE A 53 -3.13 -1.72 5.83
CA PHE A 53 -1.69 -1.73 6.06
C PHE A 53 -1.30 -2.09 7.49
N ASN A 54 -2.13 -1.77 8.49
CA ASN A 54 -1.92 -2.25 9.85
C ASN A 54 -1.98 -3.79 9.91
N GLU A 55 -3.00 -4.40 9.28
CA GLU A 55 -3.15 -5.87 9.21
C GLU A 55 -1.97 -6.52 8.46
N MET A 56 -1.62 -5.99 7.28
CA MET A 56 -0.55 -6.53 6.45
C MET A 56 0.82 -6.39 7.11
N ALA A 57 1.11 -5.25 7.75
CA ALA A 57 2.37 -5.03 8.46
C ALA A 57 2.48 -5.93 9.69
N GLN A 58 1.41 -6.11 10.46
CA GLN A 58 1.40 -7.02 11.60
C GLN A 58 1.62 -8.47 11.18
N ARG A 59 1.02 -8.91 10.06
CA ARG A 59 1.11 -10.30 9.59
C ARG A 59 2.43 -10.61 8.87
N TYR A 60 2.88 -9.69 8.02
CA TYR A 60 3.95 -9.94 7.07
C TYR A 60 5.21 -9.08 7.28
N GLY A 61 5.19 -8.15 8.23
CA GLY A 61 6.32 -7.26 8.51
C GLY A 61 7.58 -7.96 9.02
N GLY A 62 7.46 -9.19 9.52
CA GLY A 62 8.61 -10.02 9.91
C GLY A 62 9.35 -10.69 8.74
N TYR A 63 8.84 -10.57 7.50
CA TYR A 63 9.44 -11.19 6.32
C TYR A 63 10.18 -10.13 5.50
N PRO A 64 11.49 -10.29 5.24
CA PRO A 64 12.26 -9.32 4.46
C PRO A 64 11.82 -9.28 2.99
N ASN A 65 11.09 -10.30 2.53
CA ASN A 65 10.51 -10.39 1.19
C ASN A 65 9.48 -9.29 0.90
N VAL A 66 8.87 -8.70 1.93
CA VAL A 66 7.67 -7.86 1.80
C VAL A 66 8.05 -6.40 1.77
N LEU A 67 7.64 -5.71 0.71
CA LEU A 67 7.72 -4.27 0.56
C LEU A 67 6.30 -3.70 0.54
N PHE A 68 6.12 -2.46 0.96
CA PHE A 68 4.82 -1.79 0.97
C PHE A 68 4.83 -0.63 -0.02
N GLU A 69 3.79 -0.53 -0.85
CA GLU A 69 3.55 0.61 -1.73
C GLU A 69 2.18 1.19 -1.39
N VAL A 70 2.18 2.36 -0.75
CA VAL A 70 0.98 2.88 -0.07
C VAL A 70 0.08 3.71 -1.00
N PHE A 71 0.61 4.19 -2.12
CA PHE A 71 -0.15 4.96 -3.10
C PHE A 71 0.50 4.78 -4.48
N ASN A 72 -0.10 3.93 -5.33
CA ASN A 72 0.40 3.61 -6.66
C ASN A 72 0.65 4.85 -7.54
N GLU A 73 -0.41 5.61 -7.87
CA GLU A 73 -0.30 6.68 -8.87
C GLU A 73 -1.15 7.91 -8.48
N PRO A 74 -0.63 8.78 -7.60
CA PRO A 74 -1.18 10.12 -7.43
C PRO A 74 -1.19 10.87 -8.78
N MET A 75 -2.33 11.44 -9.13
CA MET A 75 -2.52 12.14 -10.40
C MET A 75 -2.17 13.62 -10.26
N LEU A 76 -3.16 14.43 -9.85
CA LEU A 76 -3.06 15.90 -9.80
C LEU A 76 -3.06 16.44 -8.37
N GLN A 77 -3.21 15.56 -7.37
CA GLN A 77 -3.12 15.87 -5.95
C GLN A 77 -1.87 16.69 -5.64
N ARG A 78 -1.99 17.65 -4.72
CA ARG A 78 -0.86 18.48 -4.28
C ARG A 78 -0.03 17.69 -3.27
N TRP A 79 1.29 17.79 -3.40
CA TRP A 79 2.22 17.06 -2.53
C TRP A 79 2.03 17.39 -1.05
N GLU A 80 2.13 18.67 -0.70
CA GLU A 80 2.06 19.12 0.70
C GLU A 80 0.67 18.94 1.32
N ASP A 81 -0.40 19.02 0.52
CA ASP A 81 -1.77 19.09 1.05
C ASP A 81 -2.47 17.73 1.10
N ALA A 82 -2.05 16.77 0.26
CA ALA A 82 -2.73 15.47 0.13
C ALA A 82 -1.76 14.28 0.15
N ILE A 83 -0.76 14.27 -0.74
CA ILE A 83 0.09 13.08 -0.92
C ILE A 83 0.98 12.84 0.31
N LYS A 84 1.71 13.86 0.77
CA LYS A 84 2.65 13.73 1.89
C LYS A 84 1.93 13.44 3.22
N PRO A 85 0.84 14.15 3.60
CA PRO A 85 0.11 13.81 4.82
C PRO A 85 -0.42 12.37 4.81
N TYR A 86 -0.97 11.91 3.68
CA TYR A 86 -1.39 10.51 3.51
C TYR A 86 -0.21 9.55 3.74
N HIS A 87 0.93 9.77 3.06
CA HIS A 87 2.12 8.94 3.25
C HIS A 87 2.61 8.92 4.69
N GLU A 88 2.70 10.06 5.36
CA GLU A 88 3.15 10.14 6.75
C GLU A 88 2.25 9.34 7.69
N SER A 89 0.93 9.38 7.47
CA SER A 89 -0.03 8.55 8.23
C SER A 89 0.21 7.06 8.03
N LEU A 90 0.34 6.58 6.78
CA LEU A 90 0.53 5.15 6.51
C LEU A 90 1.92 4.65 6.92
N VAL A 91 2.96 5.47 6.74
CA VAL A 91 4.31 5.17 7.24
C VAL A 91 4.29 5.00 8.75
N ALA A 92 3.62 5.90 9.49
CA ALA A 92 3.53 5.78 10.94
C ALA A 92 2.82 4.48 11.39
N VAL A 93 1.80 4.04 10.65
CA VAL A 93 1.09 2.77 10.91
C VAL A 93 1.99 1.57 10.65
N ILE A 94 2.62 1.49 9.48
CA ILE A 94 3.49 0.35 9.11
C ILE A 94 4.70 0.24 10.06
N ARG A 95 5.27 1.38 10.46
CA ARG A 95 6.44 1.45 11.35
C ARG A 95 6.17 1.01 12.78
N GLN A 96 4.91 0.80 13.18
CA GLN A 96 4.61 0.14 14.46
C GLN A 96 5.00 -1.34 14.45
N HIS A 97 5.13 -1.96 13.27
CA HIS A 97 5.31 -3.40 13.13
C HIS A 97 6.61 -3.82 12.42
N THR A 98 7.19 -2.96 11.57
CA THR A 98 8.34 -3.36 10.74
C THR A 98 9.18 -2.20 10.19
N ASP A 99 10.44 -2.50 9.90
CA ASP A 99 11.41 -1.65 9.21
C ASP A 99 11.47 -1.92 7.69
N ASN A 100 10.60 -2.77 7.15
CA ASN A 100 10.56 -3.09 5.71
C ASN A 100 10.44 -1.83 4.82
N LEU A 101 10.89 -1.95 3.57
CA LEU A 101 10.90 -0.84 2.62
C LEU A 101 9.46 -0.37 2.32
N ILE A 102 9.26 0.95 2.32
CA ILE A 102 8.00 1.59 1.93
C ILE A 102 8.28 2.47 0.71
N ILE A 103 7.52 2.25 -0.36
CA ILE A 103 7.53 2.98 -1.62
C ILE A 103 6.40 4.01 -1.58
N LEU A 104 6.73 5.25 -1.92
CA LEU A 104 5.82 6.39 -1.87
C LEU A 104 5.63 6.92 -3.29
N GLY A 105 4.41 6.88 -3.81
CA GLY A 105 4.07 7.40 -5.14
C GLY A 105 4.29 8.91 -5.23
N THR A 106 4.34 9.45 -6.44
CA THR A 106 4.48 10.90 -6.63
C THR A 106 3.45 11.42 -7.61
N ARG A 107 3.32 12.75 -7.68
CA ARG A 107 2.38 13.41 -8.59
C ARG A 107 2.66 13.02 -10.05
N PHE A 108 1.63 13.14 -10.89
CA PHE A 108 1.65 12.85 -12.32
C PHE A 108 1.94 11.38 -12.62
N TRP A 109 1.16 10.48 -12.02
CA TRP A 109 1.29 9.03 -12.20
C TRP A 109 2.69 8.57 -11.82
N SER A 110 3.14 8.99 -10.64
CA SER A 110 4.45 8.64 -10.07
C SER A 110 5.68 9.08 -10.90
N GLN A 111 5.57 10.20 -11.62
CA GLN A 111 6.67 10.75 -12.44
C GLN A 111 7.38 11.95 -11.81
N ALA A 112 6.80 12.60 -10.80
CA ALA A 112 7.33 13.84 -10.22
C ALA A 112 8.48 13.60 -9.21
N VAL A 113 9.54 12.90 -9.62
CA VAL A 113 10.74 12.60 -8.83
C VAL A 113 11.85 13.62 -9.13
N HIS A 114 11.93 14.69 -8.34
CA HIS A 114 12.88 15.80 -8.54
C HIS A 114 13.40 16.36 -7.22
#